data_AF-A0A524MJX1-F1
#
_entry.id   AF-A0A524MJX1-F1
#
_cell.length_a   1.000
_cell.length_b   1.000
_cell.length_c   1.000
_cell.angle_alpha   90.00
_cell.angle_beta   90.00
_cell.angle_gamma   90.00
#
_symmetry.space_group_name_H-M   'P 1'
#
loop_
_entity.id
_entity.type
_entity.pdbx_description
1 polymer ?
#
loop_
_entity_poly.entity_id
_entity_poly.type
_entity_poly.pdbx_seq_one_letter_code
_entity_poly.pdbx_strand_id
1 'polypeptide(L)'
;MIELPKRTKYAVKDVLNDLKKIGPSPSILGKIGSQLIYYEWTCCKNLLSDDHPVTSNLYDLLQFMEHDYEQQLVSGELWRVKDTPSAAMNDFLRGRSKEFLEYTFEKPAEDIRGLLEAAAKNRKDELKQFKKLAKLVKKEIKEDKENPDLWNKLRLILWMAEEYVESSEAFKTARDLGWSPETSALVAL
;
A
#
# COMPACT_ATOMS: atom_id res chain seq x y z
N MET A 1 -3.33 -17.18 -8.50
CA MET A 1 -2.64 -16.03 -9.14
C MET A 1 -3.71 -14.97 -9.28
N ILE A 2 -3.45 -13.71 -8.93
CA ILE A 2 -4.47 -12.66 -9.10
C ILE A 2 -4.64 -12.47 -10.60
N GLU A 3 -5.83 -12.79 -11.11
CA GLU A 3 -6.15 -12.63 -12.52
C GLU A 3 -6.71 -11.22 -12.72
N LEU A 4 -5.95 -10.39 -13.45
CA LEU A 4 -6.35 -9.02 -13.74
C LEU A 4 -7.18 -8.99 -15.02
N PRO A 5 -8.30 -8.24 -15.05
CA PRO A 5 -9.15 -8.18 -16.24
C PRO A 5 -8.40 -7.58 -17.43
N LYS A 6 -8.52 -8.21 -18.60
CA LYS A 6 -8.05 -7.61 -19.85
C LYS A 6 -8.96 -6.44 -20.22
N ARG A 7 -8.37 -5.29 -20.48
CA ARG A 7 -9.08 -4.08 -20.90
C ARG A 7 -8.40 -3.46 -22.11
N THR A 8 -9.19 -2.83 -22.97
CA THR A 8 -8.72 -2.06 -24.12
C THR A 8 -8.30 -0.64 -23.76
N LYS A 9 -8.87 -0.11 -22.66
CA LYS A 9 -8.48 1.14 -22.00
C LYS A 9 -8.62 0.99 -20.50
N TYR A 10 -7.84 1.76 -19.75
CA TYR A 10 -7.96 1.84 -18.29
C TYR A 10 -8.43 3.24 -17.91
N ALA A 11 -9.45 3.30 -17.04
CA ALA A 11 -9.75 4.50 -16.29
C ALA A 11 -9.04 4.48 -14.92
N VAL A 12 -8.97 5.63 -14.24
CA VAL A 12 -8.44 5.74 -12.88
C VAL A 12 -9.08 4.71 -11.95
N LYS A 13 -10.41 4.57 -11.99
CA LYS A 13 -11.12 3.58 -11.17
C LYS A 13 -10.71 2.13 -11.46
N ASP A 14 -10.36 1.79 -12.70
CA ASP A 14 -9.94 0.44 -13.06
C ASP A 14 -8.60 0.09 -12.43
N VAL A 15 -7.63 0.99 -12.54
CA VAL A 15 -6.29 0.83 -11.95
C VAL A 15 -6.40 0.71 -10.43
N LEU A 16 -7.18 1.59 -9.78
CA LEU A 16 -7.35 1.54 -8.33
C LEU A 16 -8.06 0.27 -7.86
N ASN A 17 -9.06 -0.22 -8.60
CA ASN A 17 -9.73 -1.48 -8.26
C ASN A 17 -8.82 -2.70 -8.42
N ASP A 18 -7.95 -2.70 -9.43
CA ASP A 18 -6.97 -3.76 -9.61
C ASP A 18 -5.88 -3.70 -8.52
N LEU A 19 -5.45 -2.49 -8.13
CA LEU A 19 -4.53 -2.28 -7.02
C LEU A 19 -5.09 -2.76 -5.68
N LYS A 20 -6.38 -2.53 -5.40
CA LYS A 20 -7.04 -3.07 -4.20
C LYS A 20 -6.97 -4.60 -4.14
N LYS A 21 -7.10 -5.28 -5.28
CA LYS A 21 -6.96 -6.75 -5.36
C LYS A 21 -5.53 -7.19 -5.15
N ILE A 22 -4.56 -6.42 -5.66
CA ILE A 22 -3.13 -6.70 -5.51
C ILE A 22 -2.69 -6.52 -4.05
N GLY A 23 -3.18 -5.49 -3.36
CA GLY A 23 -2.74 -5.13 -2.01
C GLY A 23 -1.26 -4.74 -1.97
N PRO A 24 -0.82 -3.74 -2.75
CA PRO A 24 0.60 -3.41 -2.88
C PRO A 24 1.20 -2.90 -1.57
N SER A 25 2.49 -3.20 -1.36
CA SER A 25 3.31 -2.49 -0.37
C SER A 25 3.52 -1.02 -0.80
N PRO A 26 3.94 -0.13 0.11
CA PRO A 26 4.27 1.26 -0.24
C PRO A 26 5.27 1.37 -1.38
N SER A 27 6.31 0.53 -1.40
CA SER A 27 7.32 0.52 -2.47
C SER A 27 6.74 0.15 -3.84
N ILE A 28 5.83 -0.84 -3.89
CA ILE A 28 5.15 -1.23 -5.12
C ILE A 28 4.20 -0.13 -5.58
N LEU A 29 3.44 0.47 -4.66
CA LEU A 29 2.49 1.52 -4.99
C LEU A 29 3.20 2.79 -5.49
N GLY A 30 4.26 3.22 -4.81
CA GLY A 30 5.08 4.36 -5.23
C GLY A 30 5.69 4.17 -6.61
N LYS A 31 6.12 2.94 -6.95
CA LYS A 31 6.61 2.63 -8.31
C LYS A 31 5.52 2.78 -9.38
N ILE A 32 4.26 2.45 -9.06
CA ILE A 32 3.14 2.67 -9.98
C ILE A 32 2.84 4.17 -10.08
N GLY A 33 2.82 4.88 -8.95
CA GLY A 33 2.71 6.34 -8.90
C GLY A 33 3.70 7.01 -9.86
N SER A 34 4.98 6.71 -9.71
CA SER A 34 6.05 7.34 -10.47
C SER A 34 6.08 6.94 -11.96
N GLN A 35 5.60 5.74 -12.34
CA GLN A 35 5.67 5.24 -13.72
C GLN A 35 4.39 5.43 -14.53
N LEU A 36 3.25 5.56 -13.87
CA LEU A 36 1.95 5.74 -14.50
C LEU A 36 1.35 7.10 -14.16
N ILE A 37 1.13 7.38 -12.87
CA ILE A 37 0.39 8.58 -12.45
C ILE A 37 1.19 9.85 -12.72
N TYR A 38 2.50 9.87 -12.46
CA TYR A 38 3.36 11.01 -12.76
C TYR A 38 3.39 11.35 -14.26
N TYR A 39 3.47 10.33 -15.12
CA TYR A 39 3.40 10.52 -16.56
C TYR A 39 2.06 11.15 -16.96
N GLU A 40 0.96 10.57 -16.49
CA GLU A 40 -0.38 11.04 -16.83
C GLU A 40 -0.64 12.47 -16.32
N TRP A 41 -0.27 12.75 -15.08
CA TRP A 41 -0.33 14.08 -14.49
C TRP A 41 0.45 15.11 -15.33
N THR A 42 1.65 14.75 -15.80
CA THR A 42 2.44 15.62 -16.67
C THR A 42 1.73 15.89 -18.00
N CYS A 43 1.11 14.88 -18.60
CA CYS A 43 0.30 15.04 -19.81
C CYS A 43 -0.90 15.98 -19.57
N CYS A 44 -1.69 15.75 -18.52
CA CYS A 44 -2.84 16.58 -18.18
C CYS A 44 -2.44 18.02 -17.84
N LYS A 45 -1.34 18.21 -17.10
CA LYS A 45 -0.82 19.54 -16.78
C LYS A 45 -0.53 20.36 -18.04
N ASN A 46 0.06 19.75 -19.05
CA ASN A 46 0.38 20.43 -20.31
C ASN A 46 -0.85 20.69 -21.19
N LEU A 47 -1.86 19.82 -21.15
CA LEU A 47 -3.04 19.89 -22.03
C LEU A 47 -4.22 20.66 -21.42
N LEU A 48 -4.45 20.49 -20.13
CA LEU A 48 -5.64 20.95 -19.41
C LEU A 48 -5.34 22.08 -18.42
N SER A 49 -4.07 22.38 -18.15
CA SER A 49 -3.57 23.24 -17.05
C SER A 49 -3.64 22.60 -15.66
N ASP A 50 -2.98 23.24 -14.70
CA ASP A 50 -2.90 22.81 -13.29
C ASP A 50 -4.25 22.88 -12.56
N ASP A 51 -5.09 23.87 -12.91
CA ASP A 51 -6.37 24.13 -12.23
C ASP A 51 -7.50 23.18 -12.68
N HIS A 52 -7.27 22.37 -13.71
CA HIS A 52 -8.27 21.43 -14.20
C HIS A 52 -8.54 20.32 -13.15
N PRO A 53 -9.80 19.99 -12.84
CA PRO A 53 -10.15 19.00 -11.81
C PRO A 53 -9.46 17.65 -11.97
N VAL A 54 -9.31 17.15 -13.20
CA VAL A 54 -8.56 15.92 -13.49
C VAL A 54 -7.08 16.05 -13.12
N THR A 55 -6.42 17.15 -13.51
CA THR A 55 -4.99 17.37 -13.24
C THR A 55 -4.73 17.45 -11.74
N SER A 56 -5.55 18.20 -11.00
CA SER A 56 -5.39 18.34 -9.55
C SER A 56 -5.64 17.02 -8.81
N ASN A 57 -6.67 16.24 -9.19
CA ASN A 57 -6.91 14.94 -8.57
C ASN A 57 -5.86 13.87 -8.96
N LEU A 58 -5.23 13.96 -10.14
CA LEU A 58 -4.08 13.12 -10.48
C LEU A 58 -2.86 13.46 -9.64
N TYR A 59 -2.65 14.75 -9.33
CA TYR A 59 -1.60 15.17 -8.40
C TYR A 59 -1.87 14.62 -6.99
N ASP A 60 -3.09 14.76 -6.48
CA ASP A 60 -3.49 14.18 -5.19
C ASP A 60 -3.27 12.66 -5.17
N LEU A 61 -3.58 11.97 -6.27
CA LEU A 61 -3.34 10.54 -6.38
C LEU A 61 -1.86 10.19 -6.34
N LEU A 62 -1.02 10.98 -7.01
CA LEU A 62 0.43 10.81 -6.98
C LEU A 62 0.96 10.99 -5.55
N GLN A 63 0.57 12.08 -4.87
CA GLN A 63 0.96 12.35 -3.48
C GLN A 63 0.53 11.22 -2.55
N PHE A 64 -0.70 10.72 -2.71
CA PHE A 64 -1.18 9.57 -1.95
C PHE A 64 -0.31 8.33 -2.19
N MET A 65 -0.01 8.01 -3.45
CA MET A 65 0.76 6.81 -3.80
C MET A 65 2.23 6.87 -3.34
N GLU A 66 2.84 8.07 -3.29
CA GLU A 66 4.26 8.25 -2.97
C GLU A 66 4.52 8.53 -1.49
N HIS A 67 3.54 9.08 -0.76
CA HIS A 67 3.74 9.55 0.62
C HIS A 67 2.62 9.13 1.56
N ASP A 68 1.38 9.58 1.32
CA ASP A 68 0.32 9.46 2.33
C ASP A 68 -0.08 8.00 2.60
N TYR A 69 0.04 7.13 1.60
CA TYR A 69 -0.28 5.72 1.75
C TYR A 69 0.60 5.03 2.80
N GLU A 70 1.91 5.25 2.76
CA GLU A 70 2.81 4.70 3.79
C GLU A 70 2.49 5.27 5.16
N GLN A 71 2.29 6.58 5.24
CA GLN A 71 1.97 7.26 6.50
C GLN A 71 0.67 6.72 7.11
N GLN A 72 -0.38 6.54 6.31
CA GLN A 72 -1.65 5.97 6.78
C GLN A 72 -1.46 4.53 7.29
N LEU A 73 -0.63 3.73 6.63
CA LEU A 73 -0.37 2.36 7.04
C LEU A 73 0.46 2.28 8.34
N VAL A 74 1.44 3.18 8.53
CA VAL A 74 2.31 3.15 9.73
C VAL A 74 1.67 3.86 10.92
N SER A 75 0.89 4.92 10.71
CA SER A 75 0.19 5.66 11.77
C SER A 75 -1.10 4.98 12.24
N GLY A 76 -1.68 4.11 11.42
CA GLY A 76 -2.75 3.22 11.87
C GLY A 76 -2.25 2.35 13.02
N GLU A 77 -2.96 2.36 14.15
CA GLU A 77 -2.79 1.30 15.14
C GLU A 77 -3.10 -0.01 14.40
N LEU A 78 -2.09 -0.81 14.02
CA LEU A 78 -2.22 -1.99 13.15
C LEU A 78 -3.08 -3.15 13.73
N TRP A 79 -3.97 -2.85 14.69
CA TRP A 79 -4.89 -3.76 15.37
C TRP A 79 -6.27 -3.88 14.71
N ARG A 80 -6.65 -3.01 13.76
CA ARG A 80 -8.00 -2.98 13.18
C ARG A 80 -7.98 -3.36 11.70
N VAL A 81 -9.05 -4.05 11.28
CA VAL A 81 -9.40 -4.36 9.88
C VAL A 81 -9.51 -3.09 8.99
N LYS A 82 -9.45 -1.90 9.58
CA LYS A 82 -9.47 -0.60 8.92
C LYS A 82 -8.12 -0.14 8.37
N ASP A 83 -7.01 -0.73 8.82
CA ASP A 83 -5.66 -0.34 8.40
C ASP A 83 -5.13 -1.39 7.43
N THR A 84 -5.74 -1.45 6.24
CA THR A 84 -5.33 -2.36 5.17
C THR A 84 -5.10 -1.57 3.88
N PRO A 85 -4.28 -2.07 2.94
CA PRO A 85 -4.15 -1.50 1.60
C PRO A 85 -5.49 -1.13 0.94
N SER A 86 -6.46 -2.04 1.03
CA SER A 86 -7.80 -1.85 0.46
C SER A 86 -8.56 -0.71 1.16
N ALA A 87 -8.48 -0.63 2.48
CA ALA A 87 -9.12 0.43 3.25
C ALA A 87 -8.53 1.82 2.95
N ALA A 88 -7.19 1.95 2.94
CA ALA A 88 -6.51 3.19 2.57
C ALA A 88 -6.92 3.67 1.16
N MET A 89 -6.97 2.75 0.19
CA MET A 89 -7.44 3.08 -1.17
C MET A 89 -8.93 3.46 -1.21
N ASN A 90 -9.79 2.84 -0.39
CA ASN A 90 -11.19 3.21 -0.30
C ASN A 90 -11.37 4.60 0.31
N ASP A 91 -10.53 4.96 1.28
CA ASP A 91 -10.56 6.27 1.91
C ASP A 91 -10.08 7.35 0.94
N PHE A 92 -9.02 7.11 0.17
CA PHE A 92 -8.60 8.01 -0.91
C PHE A 92 -9.72 8.27 -1.94
N LEU A 93 -10.48 7.22 -2.30
CA LEU A 93 -11.55 7.29 -3.29
C LEU A 93 -12.81 8.02 -2.81
N ARG A 94 -12.96 8.21 -1.50
CA ARG A 94 -14.18 8.77 -0.92
C ARG A 94 -14.34 10.24 -1.33
N GLY A 95 -15.49 10.58 -1.90
CA GLY A 95 -15.81 11.95 -2.29
C GLY A 95 -15.12 12.44 -3.58
N ARG A 96 -14.38 11.58 -4.29
CA ARG A 96 -13.76 11.93 -5.57
C ARG A 96 -14.81 12.06 -6.68
N SER A 97 -14.59 12.99 -7.60
CA SER A 97 -15.54 13.28 -8.68
C SER A 97 -15.66 12.14 -9.68
N LYS A 98 -16.84 11.99 -10.30
CA LYS A 98 -17.05 11.01 -11.37
C LYS A 98 -16.12 11.26 -12.56
N GLU A 99 -15.90 12.52 -12.91
CA GLU A 99 -15.00 12.95 -13.98
C GLU A 99 -13.58 12.40 -13.79
N PHE A 100 -13.01 12.55 -12.59
CA PHE A 100 -11.71 12.00 -12.28
C PHE A 100 -11.68 10.47 -12.32
N LEU A 101 -12.67 9.81 -11.73
CA LEU A 101 -12.71 8.35 -11.67
C LEU A 101 -12.90 7.68 -13.05
N GLU A 102 -13.57 8.37 -13.96
CA GLU A 102 -13.82 7.92 -15.33
C GLU A 102 -12.77 8.41 -16.34
N TYR A 103 -11.84 9.26 -15.91
CA TYR A 103 -10.72 9.68 -16.74
C TYR A 103 -9.92 8.46 -17.21
N THR A 104 -9.78 8.34 -18.54
CA THR A 104 -9.02 7.26 -19.18
C THR A 104 -7.59 7.68 -19.40
N PHE A 105 -6.65 6.84 -18.98
CA PHE A 105 -5.23 7.06 -19.21
C PHE A 105 -4.92 7.07 -20.71
N GLU A 106 -4.04 7.98 -21.13
CA GLU A 106 -3.48 8.00 -22.49
C GLU A 106 -2.46 6.87 -22.71
N LYS A 107 -1.83 6.39 -21.64
CA LYS A 107 -0.87 5.28 -21.70
C LYS A 107 -1.53 4.00 -22.26
N PRO A 108 -0.85 3.26 -23.18
CA PRO A 108 -1.41 2.04 -23.76
C PRO A 108 -1.87 1.03 -22.70
N ALA A 109 -3.02 0.40 -22.92
CA ALA A 109 -3.59 -0.54 -21.96
C ALA A 109 -2.69 -1.76 -21.71
N GLU A 110 -1.89 -2.18 -22.70
CA GLU A 110 -0.91 -3.26 -22.54
C GLU A 110 0.23 -2.86 -21.58
N ASP A 111 0.70 -1.62 -21.65
CA ASP A 111 1.73 -1.10 -20.74
C ASP A 111 1.21 -1.01 -19.31
N ILE A 112 0.00 -0.46 -19.13
CA ILE A 112 -0.64 -0.37 -17.79
C ILE A 112 -0.85 -1.78 -17.23
N ARG A 113 -1.34 -2.71 -18.05
CA ARG A 113 -1.51 -4.10 -17.63
C ARG A 113 -0.18 -4.76 -17.26
N GLY A 114 0.88 -4.55 -18.03
CA GLY A 114 2.21 -5.05 -17.73
C GLY A 114 2.75 -4.54 -16.39
N LEU A 115 2.52 -3.27 -16.08
CA LEU A 115 2.86 -2.69 -14.76
C LEU A 115 2.09 -3.36 -13.63
N LEU A 116 0.77 -3.55 -13.77
CA LEU A 116 -0.06 -4.18 -12.75
C LEU A 116 0.27 -5.67 -12.56
N GLU A 117 0.56 -6.41 -13.64
CA GLU A 117 1.00 -7.80 -13.57
C GLU A 117 2.37 -7.93 -12.88
N ALA A 118 3.30 -7.01 -13.17
CA ALA A 118 4.59 -6.94 -12.48
C ALA A 118 4.40 -6.63 -10.98
N ALA A 119 3.51 -5.70 -10.63
CA ALA A 119 3.17 -5.39 -9.24
C ALA A 119 2.57 -6.59 -8.51
N ALA A 120 1.64 -7.32 -9.14
CA ALA A 120 1.06 -8.53 -8.58
C ALA A 120 2.11 -9.63 -8.34
N LYS A 121 3.06 -9.79 -9.27
CA LYS A 121 4.18 -10.72 -9.12
C LYS A 121 5.10 -10.31 -7.98
N ASN A 122 5.51 -9.05 -7.93
CA ASN A 122 6.38 -8.53 -6.87
C ASN A 122 5.74 -8.70 -5.50
N ARG A 123 4.46 -8.35 -5.36
CA ARG A 123 3.72 -8.51 -4.10
C ARG A 123 3.67 -9.97 -3.66
N LYS A 124 3.45 -10.90 -4.58
CA LYS A 124 3.50 -12.35 -4.30
C LYS A 124 4.86 -12.78 -3.77
N ASP A 125 5.94 -12.25 -4.32
CA ASP A 125 7.29 -12.61 -3.88
C ASP A 125 7.64 -11.95 -2.54
N GLU A 126 7.24 -10.71 -2.31
CA GLU A 126 7.30 -10.04 -0.99
C GLU A 126 6.60 -10.84 0.09
N LEU A 127 5.35 -11.28 -0.15
CA LEU A 127 4.58 -12.10 0.79
C LEU A 127 5.34 -13.37 1.20
N LYS A 128 6.01 -14.05 0.26
CA LYS A 128 6.84 -15.22 0.59
C LYS A 128 8.02 -14.85 1.47
N GLN A 129 8.67 -13.71 1.22
CA GLN A 129 9.80 -13.26 2.01
C GLN A 129 9.37 -12.83 3.41
N PHE A 130 8.28 -12.07 3.55
CA PHE A 130 7.73 -11.69 4.85
C PHE A 130 7.34 -12.91 5.68
N LYS A 131 6.73 -13.94 5.08
CA LYS A 131 6.44 -15.21 5.77
C LYS A 131 7.70 -15.95 6.25
N LYS A 132 8.82 -15.84 5.53
CA LYS A 132 10.12 -16.39 5.99
C LYS A 132 10.69 -15.56 7.13
N LEU A 133 10.68 -14.22 7.00
CA LEU A 133 11.14 -13.31 8.04
C LEU A 133 10.35 -13.47 9.34
N ALA A 134 9.02 -13.63 9.26
CA ALA A 134 8.18 -13.90 10.42
C ALA A 134 8.62 -15.15 11.18
N LYS A 135 9.00 -16.22 10.46
CA LYS A 135 9.53 -17.45 11.07
C LYS A 135 10.87 -17.24 11.76
N LEU A 136 11.73 -16.37 11.23
CA LEU A 136 13.01 -16.03 11.84
C LEU A 136 12.82 -15.21 13.11
N VAL A 137 11.96 -14.18 13.08
CA VAL A 137 11.64 -13.38 14.26
C VAL A 137 10.95 -14.23 15.34
N LYS A 138 10.06 -15.16 14.96
CA LYS A 138 9.49 -16.14 15.90
C LYS A 138 10.55 -17.06 16.55
N LYS A 139 11.74 -17.23 15.95
CA LYS A 139 12.86 -17.94 16.59
C LYS A 139 13.61 -17.02 17.54
N GLU A 140 13.91 -15.78 17.14
CA GLU A 140 14.51 -14.76 18.00
C GLU A 140 13.67 -14.57 19.29
N ILE A 141 12.34 -14.47 19.16
CA ILE A 141 11.42 -14.38 20.31
C ILE A 141 11.51 -15.59 21.24
N LYS A 142 11.83 -16.79 20.74
CA LYS A 142 11.97 -17.96 21.63
C LYS A 142 13.20 -17.84 22.53
N GLU A 143 14.23 -17.16 22.06
CA GLU A 143 15.48 -16.92 22.78
C GLU A 143 15.33 -15.73 23.74
N ASP A 144 14.53 -14.73 23.38
CA ASP A 144 14.25 -13.53 24.19
C ASP A 144 12.76 -13.15 24.12
N LYS A 145 11.94 -13.77 24.99
CA LYS A 145 10.46 -13.65 24.96
C LYS A 145 9.94 -12.35 25.53
N GLU A 146 10.71 -11.70 26.39
CA GLU A 146 10.28 -10.51 27.13
C GLU A 146 10.65 -9.22 26.40
N ASN A 147 11.31 -9.32 25.24
CA ASN A 147 11.72 -8.18 24.44
C ASN A 147 10.56 -7.57 23.64
N PRO A 148 10.05 -6.38 24.03
CA PRO A 148 8.92 -5.73 23.36
C PRO A 148 9.18 -5.40 21.89
N ASP A 149 10.43 -5.08 21.51
CA ASP A 149 10.77 -4.71 20.14
C ASP A 149 10.72 -5.92 19.19
N LEU A 150 11.05 -7.13 19.65
CA LEU A 150 10.91 -8.34 18.83
C LEU A 150 9.44 -8.62 18.51
N TRP A 151 8.53 -8.41 19.46
CA TRP A 151 7.10 -8.55 19.25
C TRP A 151 6.55 -7.47 18.32
N ASN A 152 7.02 -6.23 18.43
CA ASN A 152 6.65 -5.17 17.49
C ASN A 152 7.20 -5.44 16.07
N LYS A 153 8.45 -5.91 15.95
CA LYS A 153 9.02 -6.37 14.67
C LYS A 153 8.18 -7.48 14.06
N LEU A 154 7.74 -8.46 14.87
CA LEU A 154 6.86 -9.53 14.42
C LEU A 154 5.50 -8.99 13.96
N ARG A 155 4.88 -8.05 14.69
CA ARG A 155 3.64 -7.35 14.30
C ARG A 155 3.75 -6.79 12.89
N LEU A 156 4.79 -5.98 12.62
CA LEU A 156 4.98 -5.31 11.34
C LEU A 156 5.15 -6.33 10.19
N ILE A 157 5.97 -7.36 10.39
CA ILE A 157 6.21 -8.38 9.37
C ILE A 157 4.95 -9.20 9.09
N LEU A 158 4.19 -9.57 10.12
CA LEU A 158 2.93 -10.30 9.97
C LEU A 158 1.88 -9.45 9.25
N TRP A 159 1.80 -8.16 9.56
CA TRP A 159 0.91 -7.24 8.87
C TRP A 159 1.25 -7.15 7.37
N MET A 160 2.54 -6.98 7.05
CA MET A 160 3.02 -6.98 5.66
C MET A 160 2.81 -8.33 4.95
N ALA A 161 2.74 -9.43 5.70
CA ALA A 161 2.43 -10.78 5.21
C ALA A 161 0.92 -11.08 5.11
N GLU A 162 0.05 -10.11 5.43
CA GLU A 162 -1.42 -10.23 5.48
C GLU A 162 -1.92 -11.19 6.57
N GLU A 163 -1.09 -11.50 7.57
CA GLU A 163 -1.45 -12.31 8.73
C GLU A 163 -1.98 -11.40 9.85
N TYR A 164 -3.06 -10.67 9.56
CA TYR A 164 -3.54 -9.56 10.39
C TYR A 164 -3.95 -9.96 11.82
N VAL A 165 -4.50 -11.17 11.99
CA VAL A 165 -4.91 -11.67 13.31
C VAL A 165 -3.68 -11.89 14.19
N GLU A 166 -2.68 -12.63 13.71
CA GLU A 166 -1.43 -12.85 14.45
C GLU A 166 -0.66 -11.53 14.64
N SER A 167 -0.72 -10.60 13.69
CA SER A 167 -0.12 -9.27 13.83
C SER A 167 -0.72 -8.51 15.02
N SER A 168 -2.05 -8.52 15.15
CA SER A 168 -2.77 -7.89 16.26
C SER A 168 -2.41 -8.52 17.61
N GLU A 169 -2.25 -9.85 17.66
CA GLU A 169 -1.79 -10.56 18.87
C GLU A 169 -0.35 -10.16 19.24
N ALA A 170 0.57 -10.15 18.27
CA ALA A 170 1.95 -9.72 18.50
C ALA A 170 2.03 -8.27 19.00
N PHE A 171 1.14 -7.40 18.53
CA PHE A 171 1.06 -6.03 19.01
C PHE A 171 0.63 -5.94 20.48
N LYS A 172 -0.41 -6.69 20.87
CA LYS A 172 -0.87 -6.73 22.26
C LYS A 172 0.25 -7.19 23.18
N THR A 173 0.95 -8.27 22.81
CA THR A 173 2.11 -8.76 23.57
C THR A 173 3.22 -7.71 23.66
N ALA A 174 3.52 -7.00 22.57
CA ALA A 174 4.51 -5.91 22.60
C ALA A 174 4.11 -4.82 23.61
N ARG A 175 2.84 -4.39 23.60
CA ARG A 175 2.31 -3.38 24.53
C ARG A 175 2.35 -3.86 25.99
N ASP A 176 1.98 -5.12 26.24
CA ASP A 176 2.00 -5.72 27.57
C ASP A 176 3.45 -5.79 28.13
N LEU A 177 4.44 -5.94 27.25
CA LEU A 177 5.87 -5.90 27.58
C LEU A 177 6.47 -4.48 27.61
N GLY A 178 5.64 -3.43 27.50
CA GLY A 178 6.06 -2.04 27.64
C GLY A 178 6.47 -1.34 26.34
N TRP A 179 6.18 -1.91 25.17
CA TRP A 179 6.42 -1.23 23.90
C TRP A 179 5.61 0.07 23.80
N SER A 180 6.26 1.15 23.35
CA SER A 180 5.60 2.40 22.97
C SER A 180 6.28 3.02 21.74
N PRO A 181 5.56 3.81 20.93
CA PRO A 181 6.16 4.55 19.82
C PRO A 181 7.35 5.39 20.26
N GLU A 182 7.26 6.02 21.44
CA GLU A 182 8.28 6.91 22.00
C GLU A 182 9.56 6.17 22.42
N THR A 183 9.45 4.89 22.74
CA THR A 183 10.57 4.05 23.19
C THR A 183 11.12 3.14 22.10
N SER A 184 10.49 3.08 20.92
CA SER A 184 10.86 2.13 19.89
C SER A 184 11.82 2.71 18.87
N ALA A 185 12.98 2.04 18.69
CA ALA A 185 13.92 2.37 17.62
C ALA A 185 13.39 2.06 16.20
N LEU A 186 12.32 1.25 16.10
CA LEU A 186 11.78 0.76 14.83
C LEU A 186 10.60 1.60 14.29
N VAL A 187 9.96 2.42 15.12
CA VAL A 187 8.75 3.20 14.76
C VAL A 187 8.81 4.63 15.32
N ALA A 188 10.00 5.17 15.57
CA ALA A 188 10.16 6.60 15.76
C ALA A 188 9.99 7.28 14.39
N LEU A 189 8.75 7.67 14.07
CA LEU A 189 8.43 8.64 13.02
C LEU A 189 8.42 10.04 13.62
#